data_AF-C3XSU5-F1
#
_entry.id   AF-C3XSU5-F1
#
_cell.length_a   1.000
_cell.length_b   1.000
_cell.length_c   1.000
_cell.angle_alpha   90.00
_cell.angle_beta   90.00
_cell.angle_gamma   90.00
#
_symmetry.space_group_name_H-M   'P 1'
#
loop_
_entity.id
_entity.type
_entity.pdbx_description
1 polymer ?
#
loop_
_entity_poly.entity_id
_entity_poly.type
_entity_poly.pdbx_seq_one_letter_code
_entity_poly.pdbx_strand_id
1 'polypeptide(L)'
;EVTFFCVPGYDLVGESSVTCMGDGTWSESVPVCTEVKCPAQAAPSNGAKIGGNSYNNVVTFMCVSGYHLVGSSSAMCQGDGTWTAPTPTCPGE
;
A
#
# COMPACT_ATOMS: atom_id res chain seq x y z
N GLU A 1 -15.54 16.54 22.72
CA GLU A 1 -14.52 16.05 21.78
C GLU A 1 -14.96 14.72 21.20
N VAL A 2 -14.71 14.50 19.92
CA VAL A 2 -14.97 13.27 19.18
C VAL A 2 -13.66 12.82 18.55
N THR A 3 -13.32 11.54 18.67
CA THR A 3 -12.09 10.96 18.11
C THR A 3 -12.42 10.02 16.97
N PHE A 4 -11.63 10.07 15.90
CA PHE A 4 -11.77 9.25 14.72
C PHE A 4 -10.65 8.22 14.62
N PHE A 5 -10.97 7.06 14.04
CA PHE A 5 -10.03 6.00 13.76
C PHE A 5 -10.42 5.34 12.43
N CYS A 6 -9.42 4.84 11.71
CA CYS A 6 -9.63 4.10 10.47
C CYS A 6 -9.58 2.59 10.72
N VAL A 7 -10.25 1.84 9.86
CA VAL A 7 -10.16 0.37 9.85
C VAL A 7 -8.75 -0.06 9.40
N PRO A 8 -8.29 -1.28 9.74
CA PRO A 8 -6.99 -1.77 9.30
C PRO A 8 -6.78 -1.66 7.79
N GLY A 9 -5.59 -1.19 7.39
CA GLY A 9 -5.25 -0.97 5.98
C GLY A 9 -5.68 0.38 5.42
N TYR A 10 -6.14 1.31 6.26
CA TYR A 10 -6.44 2.69 5.91
C TYR A 10 -5.78 3.64 6.90
N ASP A 11 -5.17 4.69 6.36
CA ASP A 11 -4.57 5.78 7.13
C ASP A 11 -5.55 6.95 7.28
N LEU A 12 -5.55 7.55 8.48
CA LEU A 12 -6.35 8.73 8.77
C LEU A 12 -5.65 9.98 8.23
N VAL A 13 -6.32 10.69 7.33
CA VAL A 13 -5.86 11.95 6.74
C VAL A 13 -6.72 13.10 7.30
N GLY A 14 -6.11 13.93 8.14
CA GLY A 14 -6.75 15.03 8.86
C GLY A 14 -6.54 14.93 10.37
N GLU A 15 -7.28 15.71 11.14
CA GLU A 15 -7.19 15.70 12.60
C GLU A 15 -7.92 14.49 13.20
N SER A 16 -7.26 13.80 14.13
CA SER A 16 -7.82 12.62 14.78
C SER A 16 -8.90 12.95 15.80
N SER A 17 -8.99 14.20 16.28
CA SER A 17 -10.07 14.63 17.16
C SER A 17 -10.61 16.01 16.81
N VAL A 18 -11.91 16.17 16.97
CA VAL A 18 -12.63 17.41 16.71
C VAL A 18 -13.56 17.74 17.87
N THR A 19 -13.74 19.03 18.15
CA THR A 19 -14.58 19.50 19.26
C THR A 19 -15.68 20.42 18.75
N CYS A 20 -16.89 20.25 19.28
CA CYS A 20 -18.01 21.15 19.00
C CYS A 20 -17.78 22.45 19.76
N MET A 21 -17.72 23.56 19.03
CA MET A 21 -17.48 24.90 19.55
C MET A 21 -18.80 25.55 20.00
N GLY A 22 -18.70 26.64 20.77
CA GLY A 22 -19.86 27.33 21.35
C GLY A 22 -20.82 27.96 20.33
N ASP A 23 -20.37 28.13 19.08
CA ASP A 23 -21.18 28.58 17.95
C ASP A 23 -21.89 27.45 17.19
N GLY A 24 -21.74 26.20 17.66
CA GLY A 24 -22.31 25.01 17.05
C GLY A 24 -21.53 24.46 15.85
N THR A 25 -20.35 25.02 15.54
CA THR A 25 -19.47 24.50 14.50
C THR A 25 -18.40 23.56 15.08
N TRP A 26 -17.81 22.71 14.23
CA TRP A 26 -16.70 21.85 14.64
C TRP A 26 -15.37 22.60 14.54
N SER A 27 -14.45 22.32 15.45
CA SER A 27 -13.11 22.93 15.48
C SER A 27 -12.33 22.69 14.20
N GLU A 28 -12.55 21.53 13.56
CA GLU A 28 -11.85 21.08 12.36
C GLU A 28 -12.79 20.27 11.47
N SER A 29 -12.40 20.07 10.21
CA SER A 29 -13.14 19.21 9.27
C SER A 29 -13.04 17.73 9.65
N VAL A 30 -14.06 16.94 9.29
CA VAL A 30 -14.06 15.49 9.50
C VAL A 30 -12.92 14.85 8.68
N PRO A 31 -12.04 14.03 9.30
CA PRO A 31 -10.93 13.40 8.60
C PRO A 31 -11.42 12.33 7.61
N VAL A 32 -10.55 11.97 6.66
CA VAL A 32 -10.83 10.95 5.64
C VAL A 32 -9.90 9.76 5.83
N CYS A 33 -10.43 8.55 5.73
CA CYS A 33 -9.62 7.34 5.70
C CYS A 33 -9.21 7.02 4.26
N THR A 34 -7.90 7.03 3.99
CA THR A 34 -7.36 6.67 2.67
C THR A 34 -6.66 5.32 2.74
N GLU A 35 -6.81 4.51 1.69
CA GLU A 35 -6.19 3.19 1.62
C GLU A 35 -4.67 3.27 1.73
N VAL A 36 -4.08 2.43 2.58
CA VAL A 36 -2.62 2.30 2.71
C VAL A 36 -2.04 1.89 1.35
N LYS A 37 -0.94 2.52 0.96
CA LYS A 37 -0.21 2.20 -0.27
C LYS A 37 1.22 1.83 0.05
N CYS A 38 1.63 0.65 -0.37
CA CYS A 38 3.01 0.22 -0.28
C CYS A 38 3.88 0.93 -1.33
N PRO A 39 5.21 1.04 -1.11
CA PRO A 39 6.14 1.57 -2.11
C PRO A 39 5.98 0.86 -3.46
N ALA A 40 5.99 1.59 -4.57
CA ALA A 40 5.87 0.95 -5.88
C ALA A 40 7.10 0.05 -6.16
N GLN A 41 6.91 -1.26 -6.21
CA GLN A 41 7.98 -2.20 -6.59
C GLN A 41 8.31 -2.05 -8.07
N ALA A 42 9.59 -1.99 -8.44
CA ALA A 42 9.98 -2.00 -9.85
C ALA A 42 9.74 -3.40 -10.48
N ALA A 43 9.63 -3.45 -11.81
CA ALA A 43 9.73 -4.72 -12.52
C ALA A 43 11.17 -5.26 -12.40
N PRO A 44 11.36 -6.58 -12.29
CA PRO A 44 12.70 -7.17 -12.34
C PRO A 44 13.36 -6.89 -13.70
N SER A 45 14.68 -6.73 -13.71
CA SER A 45 15.46 -6.70 -14.95
C SER A 45 15.19 -7.97 -15.76
N ASN A 46 14.99 -7.88 -17.07
CA ASN A 46 14.57 -9.01 -17.91
C ASN A 46 13.27 -9.69 -17.46
N GLY A 47 12.34 -8.89 -16.94
CA GLY A 47 11.03 -9.35 -16.55
C GLY A 47 9.98 -8.24 -16.54
N ALA A 48 8.80 -8.61 -16.07
CA ALA A 48 7.63 -7.77 -15.99
C ALA A 48 6.97 -7.92 -14.61
N LYS A 49 6.12 -6.95 -14.28
CA LYS A 49 5.22 -7.00 -13.12
C LYS A 49 3.80 -6.66 -13.54
N ILE A 50 2.81 -7.23 -12.85
CA ILE A 50 1.39 -6.92 -13.02
C ILE A 50 0.78 -6.77 -11.62
N GLY A 51 0.00 -5.71 -11.40
CA GLY A 51 -0.68 -5.44 -10.13
C GLY A 51 -0.51 -4.00 -9.63
N GLY A 52 -1.38 -3.61 -8.69
CA GLY A 52 -1.33 -2.33 -7.99
C GLY A 52 -0.52 -2.40 -6.70
N ASN A 53 -0.47 -1.29 -5.95
CA ASN A 53 0.28 -1.16 -4.69
C ASN A 53 -0.58 -0.76 -3.47
N SER A 54 -1.89 -0.74 -3.61
CA SER A 54 -2.79 -0.55 -2.47
C SER A 54 -2.82 -1.76 -1.53
N TYR A 55 -3.26 -1.54 -0.29
CA TYR A 55 -3.52 -2.58 0.70
C TYR A 55 -4.25 -3.81 0.12
N ASN A 56 -3.81 -5.01 0.48
CA ASN A 56 -4.29 -6.31 -0.01
C ASN A 56 -4.15 -6.55 -1.53
N ASN A 57 -3.66 -5.60 -2.33
CA ASN A 57 -3.29 -5.91 -3.70
C ASN A 57 -2.07 -6.82 -3.73
N VAL A 58 -2.08 -7.69 -4.74
CA VAL A 58 -0.96 -8.59 -5.06
C VAL A 58 -0.31 -8.10 -6.33
N VAL A 59 1.01 -7.96 -6.30
CA VAL A 59 1.84 -7.81 -7.49
C VAL A 59 2.42 -9.17 -7.86
N THR A 60 2.34 -9.53 -9.14
CA THR A 60 2.92 -10.76 -9.70
C THR A 60 4.08 -10.41 -10.62
N PHE A 61 5.16 -11.17 -10.52
CA PHE A 61 6.39 -11.00 -11.29
C PHE A 61 6.57 -12.14 -12.28
N MET A 62 7.13 -11.81 -13.44
CA MET A 62 7.40 -12.76 -14.52
C MET A 62 8.75 -12.45 -15.15
N CYS A 63 9.53 -13.46 -15.52
CA CYS A 63 10.74 -13.28 -16.32
C CYS A 63 10.44 -13.49 -17.80
N VAL A 64 11.18 -12.79 -18.67
CA VAL A 64 11.12 -13.03 -20.12
C VAL A 64 11.82 -14.34 -20.47
N SER A 65 11.57 -14.88 -21.66
CA SER A 65 12.16 -16.14 -22.12
C SER A 65 13.70 -16.08 -22.12
N GLY A 66 14.35 -17.17 -21.68
CA GLY A 66 15.81 -17.25 -21.49
C GLY A 66 16.30 -16.80 -20.12
N TYR A 67 15.40 -16.40 -19.22
CA TYR A 67 15.68 -16.03 -17.83
C TYR A 67 14.78 -16.82 -16.88
N HIS A 68 15.25 -17.06 -15.65
CA HIS A 68 14.49 -17.77 -14.63
C HIS A 68 14.23 -16.88 -13.41
N LEU A 69 13.08 -17.06 -12.76
CA LEU A 69 12.71 -16.26 -11.59
C LEU A 69 13.41 -16.77 -10.33
N VAL A 70 14.15 -15.90 -9.65
CA VAL A 70 14.78 -16.17 -8.36
C VAL A 70 14.16 -15.28 -7.29
N GLY A 71 13.50 -15.90 -6.31
CA GLY A 71 12.73 -15.23 -5.25
C GLY A 71 11.24 -15.54 -5.35
N SER A 72 10.42 -14.68 -4.75
CA SER A 72 8.95 -14.83 -4.77
C SER A 72 8.36 -14.34 -6.09
N SER A 73 7.51 -15.14 -6.73
CA SER A 73 6.78 -14.74 -7.93
C SER A 73 5.64 -13.75 -7.67
N SER A 74 5.33 -13.49 -6.39
CA SER A 74 4.30 -12.53 -5.99
C SER A 74 4.62 -11.89 -4.64
N ALA A 75 4.12 -10.67 -4.44
CA ALA A 75 4.16 -9.96 -3.16
C ALA A 75 2.79 -9.30 -2.89
N MET A 76 2.37 -9.25 -1.63
CA MET A 76 1.11 -8.62 -1.20
C MET A 76 1.41 -7.36 -0.40
N CYS A 77 0.67 -6.29 -0.64
CA CYS A 77 0.79 -5.06 0.12
C CYS A 77 0.06 -5.18 1.47
N GLN A 78 0.80 -5.01 2.55
CA GLN A 78 0.32 -5.17 3.92
C GLN A 78 -0.22 -3.84 4.47
N GLY A 79 -1.01 -3.94 5.55
CA GLY A 79 -1.65 -2.78 6.18
C GLY A 79 -0.67 -1.84 6.90
N ASP A 80 0.58 -2.24 7.07
CA ASP A 80 1.67 -1.41 7.60
C ASP A 80 2.46 -0.69 6.50
N GLY A 81 2.01 -0.78 5.24
CA GLY A 81 2.67 -0.17 4.09
C GLY A 81 3.88 -0.94 3.57
N THR A 82 4.11 -2.17 4.03
CA THR A 82 5.21 -3.02 3.57
C THR A 82 4.75 -4.15 2.64
N TRP A 83 5.69 -4.72 1.89
CA TRP A 83 5.42 -5.86 1.02
C TRP A 83 5.82 -7.17 1.69
N THR A 84 5.03 -8.22 1.47
CA THR A 84 5.38 -9.56 1.99
C THR A 84 6.64 -10.16 1.36
N ALA A 85 7.08 -9.66 0.21
CA ALA A 85 8.32 -10.06 -0.45
C ALA A 85 8.92 -8.91 -1.28
N PRO A 86 10.26 -8.82 -1.39
CA PRO A 86 10.91 -7.86 -2.26
C PRO A 86 10.76 -8.22 -3.74
N THR A 87 11.21 -7.34 -4.63
CA THR A 87 11.22 -7.63 -6.08
C THR A 87 12.20 -8.77 -6.36
N PRO A 88 11.80 -9.84 -7.07
CA PRO A 88 12.68 -10.96 -7.41
C PRO A 88 13.72 -10.54 -8.45
N THR A 89 14.66 -11.43 -8.76
CA THR A 89 15.60 -11.25 -9.88
C THR A 89 15.30 -12.24 -11.01
N CYS A 90 15.65 -11.85 -12.23
CA CYS A 90 15.63 -12.73 -13.40
C CYS A 90 17.05 -12.85 -13.97
N PRO A 91 17.93 -13.68 -13.38
CA PRO A 91 19.21 -14.02 -14.00
C PRO A 91 19.02 -14.86 -15.27
N GLY A 92 19.93 -14.68 -16.23
CA GLY A 92 20.01 -15.53 -17.41
C GLY A 92 20.55 -16.91 -17.03
N GLU A 93 20.26 -17.92 -17.84
CA GLU A 93 21.00 -19.18 -17.78
C GLU A 93 22.47 -19.01 -18.20
#